data_AF-A0A409X338-F1
#
_entry.id   AF-A0A409X338-F1
#
_cell.length_a   1.000
_cell.length_b   1.000
_cell.length_c   1.000
_cell.angle_alpha   90.00
_cell.angle_beta   90.00
_cell.angle_gamma   90.00
#
_symmetry.space_group_name_H-M   'P 1'
#
loop_
_entity.id
_entity.type
_entity.pdbx_description
1 polymer ?
#
loop_
_entity_poly.entity_id
_entity_poly.type
_entity_poly.pdbx_seq_one_letter_code
_entity_poly.pdbx_strand_id
1 'polypeptide(L)'
;MQPRSSSPPPLKRARRTDSPPYTSDTPNGHVHASGSGSGLQQQLQPLSLSILGVEPLDEFIKEIADFVHHMIMTRPDYPTGKVEVEAKIGVLRDRASGQRFALPVLVETILAPGATDTRFESNMSANQHKNFNTLLNNLKTESPNTASSLDYSHLYLKDTFYPMEGNDREKIRVTKNEKTNAVVECMRKIRLGDLNVYSPKREADWRISVNLEIPMSHPVGTSTHSRRKDRMSYAHEEFKIDLTQVTSTMSPNAPQQILHELEIEIARSDFLLATALKRGDPNVSEHERSAFDELIRAFVNNARILVRNSSEGWQ
;
A
#
# COMPACT_ATOMS: atom_id res chain seq x y z
N MET A 1 35.98 -1.85 18.94
CA MET A 1 35.95 -2.56 17.66
C MET A 1 34.86 -3.62 17.76
N GLN A 2 33.71 -3.41 17.12
CA GLN A 2 32.61 -4.38 17.06
C GLN A 2 32.71 -5.20 15.76
N PRO A 3 32.38 -6.50 15.77
CA PRO A 3 32.49 -7.34 14.59
C PRO A 3 31.33 -7.05 13.63
N ARG A 4 31.65 -6.89 12.34
CA ARG A 4 30.66 -6.82 11.26
C ARG A 4 30.03 -8.20 11.09
N SER A 5 28.71 -8.31 11.24
CA SER A 5 27.96 -9.51 10.88
C SER A 5 27.96 -9.64 9.35
N SER A 6 28.66 -10.63 8.83
CA SER A 6 28.64 -10.99 7.41
C SER A 6 27.38 -11.81 7.13
N SER A 7 26.38 -11.21 6.50
CA SER A 7 25.25 -11.95 5.94
C SER A 7 25.71 -12.81 4.74
N PRO A 8 25.21 -14.05 4.60
CA PRO A 8 25.54 -14.90 3.45
C PRO A 8 24.94 -14.35 2.15
N PRO A 9 25.56 -14.65 0.99
CA PRO A 9 25.09 -14.17 -0.31
C PRO A 9 23.72 -14.77 -0.68
N PRO A 10 22.89 -14.05 -1.47
CA PRO A 10 21.58 -14.54 -1.90
C PRO A 10 21.72 -15.77 -2.79
N LEU A 11 20.96 -16.82 -2.47
CA LEU A 11 20.93 -18.07 -3.23
C LEU A 11 20.04 -17.95 -4.48
N LYS A 12 20.39 -18.72 -5.51
CA LYS A 12 19.71 -18.74 -6.81
C LYS A 12 18.26 -19.20 -6.67
N ARG A 13 17.32 -18.33 -7.05
CA ARG A 13 15.88 -18.63 -7.16
C ARG A 13 15.64 -19.55 -8.37
N ALA A 14 15.11 -20.75 -8.16
CA ALA A 14 14.64 -21.61 -9.24
C ALA A 14 13.23 -21.18 -9.70
N ARG A 15 13.01 -21.12 -11.02
CA ARG A 15 11.71 -20.78 -11.62
C ARG A 15 10.81 -22.02 -11.64
N ARG A 16 9.56 -21.89 -11.18
CA ARG A 16 8.46 -22.78 -11.58
C ARG A 16 7.98 -22.37 -12.97
N THR A 17 8.37 -23.13 -13.98
CA THR A 17 7.70 -23.16 -15.29
C THR A 17 7.54 -24.62 -15.67
N ASP A 18 6.30 -25.09 -15.75
CA ASP A 18 5.97 -26.40 -16.31
C ASP A 18 6.43 -26.45 -17.76
N SER A 19 7.40 -27.31 -18.06
CA SER A 19 7.81 -27.74 -19.40
C SER A 19 8.45 -29.14 -19.30
N PRO A 20 8.23 -30.02 -20.31
CA PRO A 20 8.45 -31.46 -20.19
C PRO A 20 9.95 -31.84 -20.14
N PRO A 21 10.29 -33.06 -19.66
CA PRO A 21 11.68 -33.42 -19.38
C PRO A 21 12.41 -33.74 -20.69
N TYR A 22 13.38 -32.90 -21.06
CA TYR A 22 14.38 -33.27 -22.05
C TYR A 22 15.67 -33.71 -21.35
N THR A 23 16.01 -34.97 -21.60
CA THR A 23 17.25 -35.65 -21.26
C THR A 23 18.46 -34.85 -21.74
N SER A 24 19.41 -34.59 -20.85
CA SER A 24 20.68 -33.96 -21.20
C SER A 24 21.76 -35.04 -21.31
N ASP A 25 22.25 -35.23 -22.53
CA ASP A 25 23.53 -35.87 -22.78
C ASP A 25 24.30 -35.04 -23.81
N THR A 26 25.56 -34.72 -23.45
CA THR A 26 26.73 -34.41 -24.30
C THR A 26 27.03 -32.97 -24.77
N PRO A 27 28.34 -32.66 -24.99
CA PRO A 27 28.95 -31.37 -24.65
C PRO A 27 29.36 -30.51 -25.86
N ASN A 28 29.70 -29.25 -25.54
CA ASN A 28 30.44 -28.26 -26.32
C ASN A 28 31.06 -28.74 -27.65
N GLY A 29 30.50 -28.26 -28.76
CA GLY A 29 31.11 -28.31 -30.08
C GLY A 29 30.97 -26.97 -30.79
N HIS A 30 32.09 -26.26 -30.97
CA HIS A 30 32.22 -25.17 -31.94
C HIS A 30 31.97 -25.72 -33.35
N VAL A 31 31.03 -25.14 -34.10
CA VAL A 31 30.89 -25.39 -35.54
C VAL A 31 30.69 -24.05 -36.26
N HIS A 32 31.65 -23.69 -37.10
CA HIS A 32 31.48 -22.74 -38.19
C HIS A 32 30.69 -23.41 -39.32
N ALA A 33 29.62 -22.78 -39.82
CA ALA A 33 29.15 -23.01 -41.18
C ALA A 33 28.31 -21.84 -41.72
N SER A 34 28.81 -21.35 -42.86
CA SER A 34 28.23 -20.63 -44.01
C SER A 34 26.70 -20.56 -44.18
N GLY A 35 26.27 -19.42 -44.72
CA GLY A 35 24.88 -18.98 -44.77
C GLY A 35 23.97 -19.58 -45.84
N SER A 36 22.68 -19.39 -45.61
CA SER A 36 21.64 -19.26 -46.64
C SER A 36 20.46 -18.49 -46.03
N GLY A 37 19.95 -17.52 -46.77
CA GLY A 37 18.91 -16.60 -46.32
C GLY A 37 17.59 -17.32 -46.05
N SER A 38 17.14 -17.22 -44.81
CA SER A 38 15.73 -17.14 -44.45
C SER A 38 15.63 -16.02 -43.42
N GLY A 39 14.64 -15.14 -43.56
CA GLY A 39 14.39 -14.06 -42.60
C GLY A 39 13.98 -14.65 -41.26
N LEU A 40 14.96 -15.11 -40.49
CA LEU A 40 14.79 -15.51 -39.11
C LEU A 40 14.53 -14.23 -38.34
N GLN A 41 13.28 -14.02 -37.93
CA GLN A 41 13.01 -13.24 -36.72
C GLN A 41 13.88 -13.84 -35.63
N GLN A 42 15.04 -13.22 -35.42
CA GLN A 42 15.99 -13.64 -34.41
C GLN A 42 15.29 -13.40 -33.07
N GLN A 43 14.67 -14.44 -32.53
CA GLN A 43 14.04 -14.39 -31.22
C GLN A 43 15.13 -14.04 -30.23
N LEU A 44 15.14 -12.77 -29.81
CA LEU A 44 16.09 -12.23 -28.85
C LEU A 44 15.99 -13.09 -27.59
N GLN A 45 17.09 -13.76 -27.27
CA GLN A 45 17.15 -14.58 -26.06
C GLN A 45 17.04 -13.67 -24.83
N PRO A 46 16.28 -14.06 -23.79
CA PRO A 46 16.21 -13.31 -22.55
C PRO A 46 17.61 -13.14 -21.94
N LEU A 47 17.92 -11.93 -21.48
CA LEU A 47 19.15 -11.69 -20.74
C LEU A 47 19.09 -12.35 -19.36
N SER A 48 20.25 -12.75 -18.84
CA SER A 48 20.40 -13.13 -17.43
C SER A 48 20.05 -11.94 -16.53
N LEU A 49 19.41 -12.19 -15.39
CA LEU A 49 19.02 -11.15 -14.42
C LEU A 49 20.20 -10.31 -13.91
N SER A 50 21.36 -10.95 -13.73
CA SER A 50 22.63 -10.33 -13.37
C SER A 50 23.78 -11.29 -13.67
N ILE A 51 25.03 -10.84 -13.46
CA ILE A 51 26.23 -11.69 -13.56
C ILE A 51 26.19 -12.92 -12.61
N LEU A 52 25.36 -12.86 -11.56
CA LEU A 52 25.15 -13.95 -10.60
C LEU A 52 23.87 -14.75 -10.87
N GLY A 53 23.06 -14.34 -11.84
CA GLY A 53 21.77 -14.94 -12.13
C GLY A 53 20.68 -14.63 -11.09
N VAL A 54 20.87 -13.61 -10.26
CA VAL A 54 19.91 -13.17 -9.24
C VAL A 54 19.49 -11.72 -9.48
N GLU A 55 18.23 -11.40 -9.21
CA GLU A 55 17.75 -10.02 -9.21
C GLU A 55 18.24 -9.31 -7.94
N PRO A 56 18.87 -8.13 -8.03
CA PRO A 56 19.26 -7.37 -6.85
C PRO A 56 18.03 -6.92 -6.06
N LEU A 57 18.21 -6.70 -4.76
CA LEU A 57 17.14 -6.18 -3.92
C LEU A 57 16.74 -4.77 -4.34
N ASP A 58 15.44 -4.51 -4.41
CA ASP A 58 14.91 -3.15 -4.54
C ASP A 58 14.97 -2.47 -3.16
N GLU A 59 16.00 -1.63 -2.96
CA GLU A 59 16.22 -0.89 -1.70
C GLU A 59 15.00 -0.05 -1.30
N PHE A 60 14.24 0.46 -2.26
CA PHE A 60 13.02 1.23 -1.97
C PHE A 60 11.97 0.36 -1.28
N ILE A 61 11.72 -0.84 -1.82
CA ILE A 61 10.74 -1.77 -1.28
C ILE A 61 11.23 -2.33 0.06
N LYS A 62 12.53 -2.60 0.15
CA LYS A 62 13.17 -3.06 1.38
C LYS A 62 13.01 -2.03 2.51
N GLU A 63 13.25 -0.75 2.24
CA GLU A 63 13.11 0.32 3.23
C GLU A 63 11.67 0.43 3.75
N ILE A 64 10.67 0.34 2.86
CA ILE A 64 9.25 0.32 3.27
C ILE A 64 8.96 -0.94 4.12
N ALA A 65 9.48 -2.10 3.72
CA ALA A 65 9.29 -3.32 4.47
C ALA A 65 9.93 -3.24 5.86
N ASP A 66 11.14 -2.68 5.98
CA ASP A 66 11.82 -2.44 7.26
C ASP A 66 11.03 -1.50 8.15
N PHE A 67 10.54 -0.38 7.61
CA PHE A 67 9.68 0.54 8.34
C PHE A 67 8.40 -0.13 8.87
N VAL A 68 7.64 -0.81 8.01
CA VAL A 68 6.38 -1.47 8.40
C VAL A 68 6.65 -2.56 9.42
N HIS A 69 7.69 -3.38 9.21
CA HIS A 69 8.08 -4.45 10.13
C HIS A 69 8.46 -3.88 11.51
N HIS A 70 9.26 -2.82 11.54
CA HIS A 70 9.63 -2.15 12.79
C HIS A 70 8.39 -1.66 13.55
N MET A 71 7.48 -0.94 12.87
CA MET A 71 6.23 -0.45 13.48
C MET A 71 5.37 -1.59 14.04
N ILE A 72 5.29 -2.72 13.32
CA ILE A 72 4.57 -3.91 13.78
C ILE A 72 5.24 -4.49 15.03
N MET A 73 6.56 -4.67 15.02
CA MET A 73 7.28 -5.38 16.09
C MET A 73 7.43 -4.56 17.36
N THR A 74 7.42 -3.23 17.27
CA THR A 74 7.50 -2.32 18.43
C THR A 74 6.15 -1.75 18.85
N ARG A 75 5.04 -2.25 18.31
CA ARG A 75 3.70 -1.78 18.65
C ARG A 75 3.39 -2.04 20.13
N PRO A 76 2.56 -1.20 20.77
CA PRO A 76 2.07 -1.49 22.12
C PRO A 76 1.20 -2.76 22.11
N ASP A 77 1.29 -3.53 23.18
CA ASP A 77 0.56 -4.79 23.30
C ASP A 77 -0.92 -4.54 23.63
N TYR A 78 -1.79 -4.85 22.66
CA TYR A 78 -3.23 -4.84 22.80
C TYR A 78 -3.77 -6.14 22.17
N PRO A 79 -4.22 -7.12 22.97
CA PRO A 79 -4.61 -8.44 22.47
C PRO A 79 -5.71 -8.44 21.40
N THR A 80 -6.61 -7.45 21.44
CA THR A 80 -7.70 -7.28 20.47
C THR A 80 -7.39 -6.27 19.37
N GLY A 81 -6.21 -5.63 19.42
CA GLY A 81 -5.81 -4.60 18.46
C GLY A 81 -5.43 -5.20 17.12
N LYS A 82 -5.97 -4.61 16.04
CA LYS A 82 -5.67 -5.00 14.67
C LYS A 82 -4.69 -4.01 14.05
N VAL A 83 -3.64 -4.51 13.41
CA VAL A 83 -2.72 -3.64 12.68
C VAL A 83 -3.31 -3.34 11.32
N GLU A 84 -3.36 -2.06 10.99
CA GLU A 84 -3.73 -1.57 9.66
C GLU A 84 -2.50 -0.94 9.01
N VAL A 85 -2.18 -1.41 7.81
CA VAL A 85 -1.18 -0.79 6.94
C VAL A 85 -1.91 -0.29 5.70
N GLU A 86 -1.89 1.02 5.52
CA GLU A 86 -2.57 1.72 4.43
C GLU A 86 -1.60 2.65 3.69
N ALA A 87 -1.79 2.82 2.39
CA ALA A 87 -1.14 3.84 1.58
C ALA A 87 -2.22 4.79 1.04
N LYS A 88 -2.03 6.07 1.30
CA LYS A 88 -2.94 7.14 0.88
C LYS A 88 -2.33 7.89 -0.27
N ILE A 89 -3.13 8.16 -1.29
CA ILE A 89 -2.74 8.95 -2.46
C ILE A 89 -3.14 10.40 -2.22
N GLY A 90 -2.21 11.33 -2.44
CA GLY A 90 -2.40 12.72 -2.08
C GLY A 90 -1.26 13.60 -2.58
N VAL A 91 -1.05 14.75 -1.94
CA VAL A 91 0.05 15.66 -2.28
C VAL A 91 0.82 16.05 -1.03
N LEU A 92 2.14 16.03 -1.11
CA LEU A 92 3.00 16.63 -0.10
C LEU A 92 3.06 18.14 -0.35
N ARG A 93 2.81 18.93 0.69
CA ARG A 93 2.92 20.39 0.64
C ARG A 93 3.94 20.88 1.66
N ASP A 94 4.73 21.84 1.22
CA ASP A 94 5.59 22.61 2.10
C ASP A 94 4.72 23.45 3.05
N ARG A 95 5.03 23.43 4.35
CA ARG A 95 4.20 24.12 5.34
C ARG A 95 4.30 25.64 5.24
N ALA A 96 5.48 26.16 4.92
CA ALA A 96 5.73 27.58 4.87
C ALA A 96 5.03 28.24 3.67
N SER A 97 5.14 27.64 2.49
CA SER A 97 4.60 28.19 1.23
C SER A 97 3.20 27.69 0.86
N GLY A 98 2.77 26.54 1.40
CA GLY A 98 1.54 25.88 0.99
C GLY A 98 1.57 25.28 -0.42
N GLN A 99 2.68 25.40 -1.13
CA GLN A 99 2.86 24.84 -2.46
C GLN A 99 3.17 23.34 -2.39
N ARG A 100 2.99 22.64 -3.51
CA ARG A 100 3.45 21.25 -3.62
C ARG A 100 4.94 21.20 -3.34
N PHE A 101 5.31 20.30 -2.46
CA PHE A 101 6.68 20.10 -2.01
C PHE A 101 7.58 19.75 -3.19
N ALA A 102 8.79 20.31 -3.21
CA ALA A 102 9.75 20.10 -4.28
C ALA A 102 11.13 19.82 -3.70
N LEU A 103 11.76 18.77 -4.20
CA LEU A 103 13.14 18.41 -3.88
C LEU A 103 13.93 18.25 -5.18
N PRO A 104 15.25 18.51 -5.17
CA PRO A 104 16.13 18.32 -6.32
C PRO A 104 16.43 16.83 -6.55
N VAL A 105 15.40 15.99 -6.69
CA VAL A 105 15.48 14.56 -6.96
C VAL A 105 14.69 14.20 -8.21
N LEU A 106 15.16 13.21 -8.95
CA LEU A 106 14.60 12.87 -10.27
C LEU A 106 13.61 11.69 -10.23
N VAL A 107 13.53 11.00 -9.11
CA VAL A 107 12.75 9.75 -8.98
C VAL A 107 11.98 9.74 -7.67
N GLU A 108 11.03 8.82 -7.60
CA GLU A 108 10.30 8.51 -6.38
C GLU A 108 11.27 8.30 -5.22
N THR A 109 11.04 9.02 -4.11
CA THR A 109 11.98 9.09 -2.99
C THR A 109 11.23 9.02 -1.66
N ILE A 110 11.66 8.10 -0.80
CA ILE A 110 11.20 8.01 0.59
C ILE A 110 11.79 9.19 1.36
N LEU A 111 10.94 9.97 2.02
CA LEU A 111 11.39 11.07 2.86
C LEU A 111 11.69 10.55 4.27
N ALA A 112 12.88 10.86 4.76
CA ALA A 112 13.24 10.57 6.14
C ALA A 112 12.23 11.25 7.11
N PRO A 113 11.63 10.51 8.07
CA PRO A 113 10.67 11.08 9.00
C PRO A 113 11.23 12.30 9.74
N GLY A 114 10.49 13.40 9.73
CA GLY A 114 10.89 14.65 10.40
C GLY A 114 12.01 15.46 9.73
N ALA A 115 12.59 14.97 8.63
CA ALA A 115 13.67 15.69 7.93
C ALA A 115 13.17 16.90 7.12
N THR A 116 11.87 16.95 6.80
CA THR A 116 11.27 18.01 5.99
C THR A 116 10.03 18.58 6.67
N ASP A 117 9.86 19.89 6.62
CA ASP A 117 8.67 20.56 7.16
C ASP A 117 7.50 20.50 6.17
N THR A 118 6.94 19.30 6.04
CA THR A 118 5.85 19.01 5.10
C THR A 118 4.55 18.66 5.82
N ARG A 119 3.44 18.87 5.11
CA ARG A 119 2.14 18.28 5.43
C ARG A 119 1.69 17.43 4.24
N PHE A 120 1.08 16.30 4.52
CA PHE A 120 0.44 15.49 3.49
C PHE A 120 -1.05 15.81 3.46
N GLU A 121 -1.57 16.06 2.27
CA GLU A 121 -2.98 16.28 2.03
C GLU A 121 -3.54 15.06 1.30
N SER A 122 -4.28 14.23 2.05
CA SER A 122 -5.07 13.12 1.51
C SER A 122 -6.37 13.68 0.94
N ASN A 123 -6.29 14.27 -0.24
CA ASN A 123 -7.45 14.76 -0.99
C ASN A 123 -7.14 14.58 -2.48
N MET A 124 -8.12 14.72 -3.36
CA MET A 124 -7.94 14.84 -4.81
C MET A 124 -9.11 15.63 -5.41
N SER A 125 -9.01 16.01 -6.68
CA SER A 125 -10.14 16.66 -7.36
C SER A 125 -11.28 15.66 -7.59
N ALA A 126 -12.51 16.17 -7.72
CA ALA A 126 -13.67 15.34 -8.06
C ALA A 126 -13.50 14.62 -9.42
N ASN A 127 -12.77 15.24 -10.36
CA ASN A 127 -12.44 14.63 -11.65
C ASN A 127 -11.47 13.46 -11.49
N GLN A 128 -10.40 13.63 -10.70
CA GLN A 128 -9.48 12.53 -10.39
C GLN A 128 -10.20 11.36 -9.69
N HIS A 129 -11.07 11.67 -8.74
CA HIS A 129 -11.90 10.67 -8.07
C HIS A 129 -12.81 9.93 -9.06
N LYS A 130 -13.47 10.65 -9.98
CA LYS A 130 -14.28 10.04 -11.04
C LYS A 130 -13.43 9.16 -11.98
N ASN A 131 -12.23 9.62 -12.37
CA ASN A 131 -11.31 8.86 -13.21
C ASN A 131 -10.92 7.53 -12.54
N PHE A 132 -10.53 7.55 -11.26
CA PHE A 132 -10.23 6.32 -10.52
C PHE A 132 -11.42 5.37 -10.42
N ASN A 133 -12.62 5.90 -10.17
CA ASN A 133 -13.84 5.09 -10.15
C ASN A 133 -14.06 4.39 -11.50
N THR A 134 -13.93 5.11 -12.62
CA THR A 134 -14.04 4.53 -13.96
C THR A 134 -12.97 3.45 -14.20
N LEU A 135 -11.72 3.73 -13.85
CA LEU A 135 -10.61 2.79 -14.00
C LEU A 135 -10.85 1.49 -13.23
N LEU A 136 -11.22 1.57 -11.95
CA LEU A 136 -11.43 0.40 -11.10
C LEU A 136 -12.66 -0.42 -11.53
N ASN A 137 -13.73 0.23 -11.97
CA ASN A 137 -14.91 -0.44 -12.53
C ASN A 137 -14.60 -1.15 -13.86
N ASN A 138 -13.77 -0.56 -14.72
CA ASN A 138 -13.33 -1.19 -15.96
C ASN A 138 -12.49 -2.43 -15.66
N LEU A 139 -11.51 -2.34 -14.74
CA LEU A 139 -10.70 -3.49 -14.32
C LEU A 139 -11.56 -4.64 -13.78
N LYS A 140 -12.61 -4.33 -13.02
CA LYS A 140 -13.58 -5.33 -12.54
C LYS A 140 -14.32 -6.03 -13.70
N THR A 141 -14.70 -5.26 -14.72
CA THR A 141 -15.48 -5.76 -15.87
C THR A 141 -14.62 -6.56 -16.84
N GLU A 142 -13.35 -6.19 -17.00
CA GLU A 142 -12.38 -6.83 -17.90
C GLU A 142 -11.73 -8.09 -17.32
N SER A 143 -11.78 -8.27 -15.98
CA SER A 143 -11.22 -9.44 -15.27
C SER A 143 -12.26 -10.42 -14.67
N PRO A 144 -13.32 -10.84 -15.40
CA PRO A 144 -14.39 -11.64 -14.80
C PRO A 144 -14.01 -13.11 -14.53
N ASN A 145 -12.94 -13.64 -15.17
CA ASN A 145 -12.63 -15.08 -15.19
C ASN A 145 -11.18 -15.44 -14.79
N THR A 146 -10.49 -14.59 -14.05
CA THR A 146 -9.18 -14.94 -13.45
C THR A 146 -9.35 -15.40 -12.01
N ALA A 147 -8.40 -16.20 -11.49
CA ALA A 147 -8.38 -16.63 -10.10
C ALA A 147 -8.31 -15.46 -9.08
N SER A 148 -8.01 -14.25 -9.55
CA SER A 148 -7.90 -13.01 -8.77
C SER A 148 -8.90 -11.96 -9.29
N SER A 149 -10.20 -12.28 -9.34
CA SER A 149 -11.22 -11.28 -9.70
C SER A 149 -11.35 -10.22 -8.59
N LEU A 150 -11.61 -8.97 -8.98
CA LEU A 150 -11.87 -7.87 -8.03
C LEU A 150 -13.23 -8.06 -7.35
N ASP A 151 -13.37 -7.97 -6.04
CA ASP A 151 -14.68 -7.83 -5.40
C ASP A 151 -15.05 -6.35 -5.27
N TYR A 152 -16.34 -6.04 -5.29
CA TYR A 152 -16.83 -4.65 -5.21
C TYR A 152 -17.95 -4.51 -4.17
N SER A 153 -17.88 -3.45 -3.38
CA SER A 153 -18.98 -3.04 -2.49
C SER A 153 -19.10 -1.52 -2.40
N HIS A 154 -20.33 -1.03 -2.26
CA HIS A 154 -20.64 0.39 -2.14
C HIS A 154 -21.29 0.68 -0.79
N LEU A 155 -20.59 1.42 0.07
CA LEU A 155 -20.93 1.63 1.47
C LEU A 155 -21.24 3.11 1.74
N TYR A 156 -22.41 3.35 2.32
CA TYR A 156 -22.79 4.66 2.85
C TYR A 156 -22.68 4.61 4.37
N LEU A 157 -21.68 5.30 4.92
CA LEU A 157 -21.29 5.20 6.32
C LEU A 157 -21.34 6.57 7.00
N LYS A 158 -21.62 6.57 8.29
CA LYS A 158 -21.51 7.75 9.15
C LYS A 158 -20.53 7.47 10.28
N ASP A 159 -19.43 8.19 10.28
CA ASP A 159 -18.46 8.18 11.38
C ASP A 159 -18.87 9.25 12.40
N THR A 160 -18.91 8.88 13.66
CA THR A 160 -19.17 9.77 14.80
C THR A 160 -18.06 9.62 15.83
N PHE A 161 -17.53 10.73 16.32
CA PHE A 161 -16.37 10.74 17.22
C PHE A 161 -16.74 11.18 18.62
N TYR A 162 -16.30 10.42 19.61
CA TYR A 162 -16.50 10.67 21.03
C TYR A 162 -15.15 10.87 21.72
N PRO A 163 -15.02 11.84 22.65
CA PRO A 163 -13.81 11.99 23.44
C PRO A 163 -13.65 10.78 24.37
N MET A 164 -12.42 10.39 24.65
CA MET A 164 -12.15 9.37 25.66
C MET A 164 -12.16 10.01 27.05
N GLU A 165 -12.80 9.36 28.02
CA GLU A 165 -12.82 9.86 29.40
C GLU A 165 -11.39 10.03 29.93
N GLY A 166 -11.07 11.23 30.41
CA GLY A 166 -9.74 11.58 30.93
C GLY A 166 -8.68 11.91 29.87
N ASN A 167 -9.00 11.83 28.57
CA ASN A 167 -8.09 12.27 27.51
C ASN A 167 -8.86 12.76 26.27
N ASP A 168 -9.16 14.06 26.23
CA ASP A 168 -9.86 14.71 25.11
C ASP A 168 -9.11 14.65 23.77
N ARG A 169 -7.81 14.33 23.78
CA ARG A 169 -7.02 14.18 22.55
C ARG A 169 -7.27 12.84 21.87
N GLU A 170 -7.67 11.83 22.64
CA GLU A 170 -8.03 10.51 22.12
C GLU A 170 -9.51 10.44 21.82
N LYS A 171 -9.85 9.81 20.70
CA LYS A 171 -11.22 9.73 20.21
C LYS A 171 -11.60 8.29 19.90
N ILE A 172 -12.80 7.92 20.32
CA ILE A 172 -13.46 6.68 19.91
C ILE A 172 -14.29 7.00 18.67
N ARG A 173 -14.06 6.25 17.59
CA ARG A 173 -14.82 6.34 16.34
C ARG A 173 -15.91 5.27 16.35
N VAL A 174 -17.15 5.72 16.20
CA VAL A 174 -18.29 4.84 15.93
C VAL A 174 -18.71 5.01 14.48
N THR A 175 -18.65 3.93 13.71
CA THR A 175 -19.09 3.86 12.32
C THR A 175 -20.47 3.20 12.26
N LYS A 176 -21.46 3.87 11.66
CA LYS A 176 -22.80 3.33 11.42
C LYS A 176 -23.09 3.22 9.93
N ASN A 177 -23.86 2.22 9.53
CA ASN A 177 -24.46 2.19 8.19
C ASN A 177 -25.52 3.30 8.12
N GLU A 178 -25.44 4.16 7.11
CA GLU A 178 -26.31 5.34 7.03
C GLU A 178 -27.77 4.99 6.78
N LYS A 179 -28.05 3.90 6.05
CA LYS A 179 -29.41 3.48 5.72
C LYS A 179 -30.09 2.75 6.88
N THR A 180 -29.38 1.82 7.51
CA THR A 180 -29.97 0.96 8.55
C THR A 180 -29.74 1.48 9.98
N ASN A 181 -28.86 2.47 10.15
CA ASN A 181 -28.37 2.95 11.45
C ASN A 181 -27.68 1.89 12.33
N ALA A 182 -27.42 0.68 11.78
CA ALA A 182 -26.70 -0.37 12.48
C ALA A 182 -25.24 0.05 12.72
N VAL A 183 -24.72 -0.24 13.92
CA VAL A 183 -23.30 -0.03 14.25
C VAL A 183 -22.47 -1.06 13.50
N VAL A 184 -21.58 -0.59 12.64
CA VAL A 184 -20.65 -1.42 11.85
C VAL A 184 -19.37 -1.65 12.63
N GLU A 185 -18.85 -0.60 13.25
CA GLU A 185 -17.57 -0.63 13.96
C GLU A 185 -17.57 0.39 15.10
N CYS A 186 -16.92 0.05 16.21
CA CYS A 186 -16.60 0.97 17.28
C CYS A 186 -15.15 0.70 17.71
N MET A 187 -14.26 1.67 17.52
CA MET A 187 -12.84 1.46 17.76
C MET A 187 -12.08 2.75 18.09
N ARG A 188 -10.90 2.59 18.69
CA ARG A 188 -9.89 3.63 18.91
C ARG A 188 -8.71 3.37 17.98
N LYS A 189 -8.35 4.37 17.17
CA LYS A 189 -7.21 4.30 16.23
C LYS A 189 -5.98 4.95 16.84
N ILE A 190 -4.90 4.19 16.98
CA ILE A 190 -3.58 4.69 17.42
C ILE A 190 -2.67 4.69 16.20
N ARG A 191 -2.07 5.84 15.89
CA ARG A 191 -1.05 5.91 14.83
C ARG A 191 0.29 5.42 15.38
N LEU A 192 0.89 4.43 14.72
CA LEU A 192 2.21 3.90 15.07
C LEU A 192 3.30 4.70 14.34
N GLY A 193 3.10 4.97 13.05
CA GLY A 193 4.02 5.79 12.26
C GLY A 193 3.54 6.05 10.84
N ASP A 194 4.10 7.09 10.22
CA ASP A 194 3.86 7.45 8.83
C ASP A 194 5.20 7.54 8.07
N LEU A 195 5.20 7.15 6.80
CA LEU A 195 6.32 7.30 5.88
C LEU A 195 5.84 7.98 4.60
N ASN A 196 6.39 9.15 4.29
CA ASN A 196 6.02 9.92 3.10
C ASN A 196 6.90 9.54 1.92
N VAL A 197 6.28 9.42 0.75
CA VAL A 197 6.98 9.17 -0.52
C VAL A 197 6.68 10.31 -1.49
N TYR A 198 7.75 11.02 -1.87
CA TYR A 198 7.71 12.09 -2.85
C TYR A 198 7.88 11.54 -4.27
N SER A 199 7.02 11.95 -5.19
CA SER A 199 7.00 11.45 -6.58
C SER A 199 7.14 12.60 -7.59
N PRO A 200 8.37 13.05 -7.93
CA PRO A 200 8.61 14.24 -8.75
C PRO A 200 8.12 14.13 -10.20
N LYS A 201 7.98 12.90 -10.71
CA LYS A 201 7.52 12.60 -12.08
C LYS A 201 6.03 12.31 -12.17
N ARG A 202 5.29 12.49 -11.08
CA ARG A 202 3.88 12.15 -10.96
C ARG A 202 3.11 13.33 -10.40
N GLU A 203 1.81 13.30 -10.66
CA GLU A 203 0.89 14.33 -10.19
C GLU A 203 0.56 14.16 -8.71
N ALA A 204 0.51 12.91 -8.24
CA ALA A 204 0.33 12.57 -6.83
C ALA A 204 1.65 12.15 -6.15
N ASP A 205 1.71 12.41 -4.85
CA ASP A 205 2.60 11.79 -3.88
C ASP A 205 1.80 10.74 -3.08
N TRP A 206 2.44 10.04 -2.15
CA TRP A 206 1.73 9.07 -1.31
C TRP A 206 2.35 8.91 0.07
N ARG A 207 1.55 8.43 1.01
CA ARG A 207 1.94 8.20 2.40
C ARG A 207 1.56 6.79 2.83
N ILE A 208 2.52 6.04 3.33
CA ILE A 208 2.27 4.80 4.06
C ILE A 208 1.97 5.19 5.51
N SER A 209 0.88 4.67 6.09
CA SER A 209 0.54 4.83 7.50
C SER A 209 0.37 3.46 8.11
N VAL A 210 0.97 3.26 9.29
CA VAL A 210 0.76 2.06 10.11
C VAL A 210 -0.01 2.47 11.36
N ASN A 211 -1.17 1.88 11.55
CA ASN A 211 -2.06 2.17 12.68
C ASN A 211 -2.41 0.89 13.44
N LEU A 212 -2.85 1.05 14.68
CA LEU A 212 -3.45 0.02 15.51
C LEU A 212 -4.91 0.40 15.79
N GLU A 213 -5.84 -0.44 15.34
CA GLU A 213 -7.27 -0.26 15.55
C GLU A 213 -7.74 -1.18 16.68
N ILE A 214 -8.10 -0.58 17.82
CA ILE A 214 -8.49 -1.30 19.03
C ILE A 214 -10.01 -1.26 19.14
N PRO A 215 -10.72 -2.40 19.09
CA PRO A 215 -12.16 -2.45 19.30
C PRO A 215 -12.54 -1.86 20.67
N MET A 216 -13.57 -1.01 20.68
CA MET A 216 -14.07 -0.35 21.88
C MET A 216 -15.56 -0.63 22.07
N SER A 217 -16.02 -0.65 23.31
CA SER A 217 -17.45 -0.58 23.61
C SER A 217 -18.02 0.76 23.12
N HIS A 218 -19.33 0.81 22.88
CA HIS A 218 -19.99 2.04 22.47
C HIS A 218 -19.83 3.09 23.58
N PRO A 219 -19.26 4.27 23.29
CA PRO A 219 -19.00 5.28 24.29
C PRO A 219 -20.30 5.91 24.80
N VAL A 220 -20.30 6.31 26.07
CA VAL A 220 -21.36 7.13 26.66
C VAL A 220 -20.97 8.60 26.54
N GLY A 221 -21.90 9.46 26.18
CA GLY A 221 -21.68 10.91 26.12
C GLY A 221 -22.03 11.55 24.78
N THR A 222 -21.64 12.80 24.62
CA THR A 222 -21.96 13.61 23.44
C THR A 222 -20.88 13.47 22.38
N SER A 223 -21.30 13.30 21.13
CA SER A 223 -20.37 13.30 20.01
C SER A 223 -19.80 14.70 19.78
N THR A 224 -18.52 14.77 19.43
CA THR A 224 -17.85 16.04 19.14
C THR A 224 -18.02 16.43 17.68
N HIS A 225 -17.85 15.46 16.77
CA HIS A 225 -17.89 15.69 15.33
C HIS A 225 -18.46 14.45 14.63
N SER A 226 -19.05 14.66 13.46
CA SER A 226 -19.45 13.58 12.58
C SER A 226 -19.06 13.87 11.14
N ARG A 227 -18.89 12.82 10.36
CA ARG A 227 -18.64 12.90 8.91
C ARG A 227 -19.40 11.77 8.21
N ARG A 228 -19.89 12.07 7.01
CA ARG A 228 -20.52 11.09 6.12
C ARG A 228 -19.46 10.59 5.16
N LYS A 229 -19.48 9.30 4.84
CA LYS A 229 -18.57 8.66 3.91
C LYS A 229 -19.38 7.92 2.87
N ASP A 230 -19.13 8.24 1.62
CA ASP A 230 -19.58 7.49 0.46
C ASP A 230 -18.36 6.74 -0.08
N ARG A 231 -18.36 5.40 0.04
CA ARG A 231 -17.17 4.57 -0.16
C ARG A 231 -17.42 3.47 -1.17
N MET A 232 -16.67 3.50 -2.25
CA MET A 232 -16.53 2.41 -3.20
C MET A 232 -15.30 1.59 -2.84
N SER A 233 -15.51 0.38 -2.33
CA SER A 233 -14.45 -0.53 -1.92
C SER A 233 -14.26 -1.64 -2.94
N TYR A 234 -13.02 -1.82 -3.37
CA TYR A 234 -12.59 -2.90 -4.26
C TYR A 234 -11.64 -3.81 -3.49
N ALA A 235 -11.79 -5.13 -3.59
CA ALA A 235 -10.85 -6.08 -2.98
C ALA A 235 -10.20 -6.96 -4.04
N HIS A 236 -8.89 -7.16 -3.94
CA HIS A 236 -8.11 -8.02 -4.85
C HIS A 236 -6.99 -8.69 -4.06
N GLU A 237 -7.07 -10.01 -3.94
CA GLU A 237 -6.15 -10.83 -3.15
C GLU A 237 -6.02 -10.30 -1.70
N GLU A 238 -4.82 -9.87 -1.29
CA GLU A 238 -4.52 -9.37 0.05
C GLU A 238 -4.74 -7.86 0.20
N PHE A 239 -5.32 -7.21 -0.81
CA PHE A 239 -5.44 -5.76 -0.86
C PHE A 239 -6.89 -5.30 -0.97
N LYS A 240 -7.17 -4.18 -0.33
CA LYS A 240 -8.43 -3.46 -0.48
C LYS A 240 -8.14 -2.01 -0.89
N ILE A 241 -8.84 -1.55 -1.91
CA ILE A 241 -8.70 -0.20 -2.48
C ILE A 241 -10.03 0.51 -2.21
N ASP A 242 -10.00 1.54 -1.36
CA ASP A 242 -11.17 2.32 -1.02
C ASP A 242 -11.08 3.69 -1.68
N LEU A 243 -12.08 4.00 -2.50
CA LEU A 243 -12.31 5.33 -3.05
C LEU A 243 -13.45 5.98 -2.25
N THR A 244 -13.12 6.98 -1.45
CA THR A 244 -14.04 7.54 -0.44
C THR A 244 -14.25 9.03 -0.66
N GLN A 245 -15.52 9.44 -0.80
CA GLN A 245 -15.92 10.84 -0.62
C GLN A 245 -16.32 11.06 0.84
N VAL A 246 -15.64 12.00 1.51
CA VAL A 246 -15.90 12.37 2.89
C VAL A 246 -16.56 13.74 2.94
N THR A 247 -17.74 13.83 3.56
CA THR A 247 -18.42 15.10 3.82
C THR A 247 -18.41 15.40 5.31
N SER A 248 -17.79 16.51 5.69
CA SER A 248 -17.70 16.95 7.09
C SER A 248 -18.34 18.33 7.30
N THR A 249 -19.01 18.48 8.44
CA THR A 249 -19.58 19.74 8.93
C THR A 249 -18.87 20.10 10.23
N MET A 250 -17.98 21.09 10.19
CA MET A 250 -17.21 21.54 11.36
C MET A 250 -18.07 22.31 12.37
N SER A 251 -19.12 22.99 11.90
CA SER A 251 -20.10 23.67 12.76
C SER A 251 -21.44 23.79 12.02
N PRO A 252 -22.56 24.05 12.72
CA PRO A 252 -23.89 24.12 12.10
C PRO A 252 -24.00 25.16 10.96
N ASN A 253 -23.17 26.21 11.01
CA ASN A 253 -23.20 27.33 10.06
C ASN A 253 -21.98 27.34 9.11
N ALA A 254 -21.03 26.41 9.26
CA ALA A 254 -19.88 26.34 8.36
C ALA A 254 -20.25 25.64 7.04
N PRO A 255 -19.62 26.03 5.92
CA PRO A 255 -19.78 25.31 4.66
C PRO A 255 -19.32 23.86 4.82
N GLN A 256 -20.00 22.94 4.13
CA GLN A 256 -19.60 21.54 4.10
C GLN A 256 -18.24 21.41 3.42
N GLN A 257 -17.31 20.71 4.07
CA GLN A 257 -16.06 20.33 3.45
C GLN A 257 -16.23 18.95 2.83
N ILE A 258 -15.95 18.86 1.52
CA ILE A 258 -15.95 17.61 0.77
C ILE A 258 -14.50 17.28 0.41
N LEU A 259 -14.07 16.08 0.78
CA LEU A 259 -12.77 15.54 0.43
C LEU A 259 -12.95 14.26 -0.38
N HIS A 260 -12.06 14.03 -1.32
CA HIS A 260 -11.99 12.80 -2.10
C HIS A 260 -10.69 12.08 -1.76
N GLU A 261 -10.80 10.89 -1.19
CA GLU A 261 -9.68 10.11 -0.69
C GLU A 261 -9.57 8.81 -1.51
N LEU A 262 -8.34 8.39 -1.78
CA LEU A 262 -8.02 7.07 -2.34
C LEU A 262 -6.98 6.43 -1.44
N GLU A 263 -7.33 5.26 -0.91
CA GLU A 263 -6.49 4.48 -0.02
C GLU A 263 -6.39 3.05 -0.53
N ILE A 264 -5.21 2.45 -0.38
CA ILE A 264 -5.00 1.01 -0.51
C ILE A 264 -4.53 0.47 0.83
N GLU A 265 -5.12 -0.62 1.30
CA GLU A 265 -4.80 -1.27 2.56
C GLU A 265 -4.49 -2.75 2.37
N ILE A 266 -3.69 -3.30 3.27
CA ILE A 266 -3.53 -4.76 3.40
C ILE A 266 -4.73 -5.30 4.17
N ALA A 267 -5.54 -6.14 3.51
CA ALA A 267 -6.86 -6.52 4.00
C ALA A 267 -6.82 -7.43 5.24
N ARG A 268 -5.83 -8.33 5.34
CA ARG A 268 -5.75 -9.34 6.41
C ARG A 268 -4.65 -9.01 7.41
N SER A 269 -5.01 -8.29 8.47
CA SER A 269 -4.11 -8.00 9.61
C SER A 269 -3.42 -9.26 10.16
N ASP A 270 -4.15 -10.37 10.33
CA ASP A 270 -3.57 -11.59 10.92
C ASP A 270 -2.50 -12.22 10.01
N PHE A 271 -2.70 -12.17 8.69
CA PHE A 271 -1.73 -12.66 7.72
C PHE A 271 -0.49 -11.76 7.67
N LEU A 272 -0.69 -10.43 7.71
CA LEU A 272 0.40 -9.46 7.82
C LEU A 272 1.25 -9.70 9.08
N LEU A 273 0.62 -9.91 10.24
CA LEU A 273 1.33 -10.21 11.48
C LEU A 273 2.07 -11.55 11.43
N ALA A 274 1.43 -12.60 10.92
CA ALA A 274 2.02 -13.93 10.80
C ALA A 274 3.26 -13.94 9.89
N THR A 275 3.20 -13.24 8.76
CA THR A 275 4.35 -13.11 7.85
C THR A 275 5.45 -12.23 8.44
N ALA A 276 5.10 -11.13 9.14
CA ALA A 276 6.06 -10.27 9.81
C ALA A 276 6.88 -11.02 10.88
N LEU A 277 6.25 -11.90 11.65
CA LEU A 277 6.91 -12.72 12.68
C LEU A 277 7.94 -13.70 12.10
N LYS A 278 7.69 -14.19 10.88
CA LYS A 278 8.57 -15.14 10.17
C LYS A 278 9.64 -14.47 9.32
N ARG A 279 9.57 -13.14 9.15
CA ARG A 279 10.46 -12.39 8.25
C ARG A 279 11.93 -12.63 8.63
N GLY A 280 12.69 -13.20 7.70
CA GLY A 280 14.12 -13.48 7.89
C GLY A 280 14.45 -14.59 8.90
N ASP A 281 13.47 -15.33 9.42
CA ASP A 281 13.71 -16.45 10.33
C ASP A 281 14.39 -17.62 9.57
N PRO A 282 15.60 -18.06 9.99
CA PRO A 282 16.29 -19.17 9.33
C PRO A 282 15.64 -20.54 9.60
N ASN A 283 14.72 -20.64 10.57
CA ASN A 283 14.09 -21.90 10.96
C ASN A 283 12.83 -22.25 10.16
N VAL A 284 12.34 -21.35 9.33
CA VAL A 284 11.16 -21.55 8.46
C VAL A 284 11.58 -21.70 7.00
N SER A 285 10.64 -22.11 6.15
CA SER A 285 10.92 -22.25 4.72
C SER A 285 11.30 -20.90 4.07
N GLU A 286 12.06 -20.95 2.97
CA GLU A 286 12.42 -19.73 2.22
C GLU A 286 11.20 -18.91 1.77
N HIS A 287 10.12 -19.60 1.42
CA HIS A 287 8.85 -18.96 1.07
C HIS A 287 8.28 -18.19 2.26
N GLU A 288 8.23 -18.80 3.45
CA GLU A 288 7.68 -18.15 4.64
C GLU A 288 8.56 -17.00 5.13
N ARG A 289 9.89 -17.15 5.08
CA ARG A 289 10.80 -16.09 5.55
C ARG A 289 10.78 -14.84 4.67
N SER A 290 10.37 -14.98 3.40
CA SER A 290 10.29 -13.89 2.41
C SER A 290 8.87 -13.39 2.15
N ALA A 291 7.84 -14.08 2.66
CA ALA A 291 6.44 -13.77 2.40
C ALA A 291 6.05 -12.33 2.78
N PHE A 292 6.63 -11.79 3.87
CA PHE A 292 6.39 -10.40 4.27
C PHE A 292 6.94 -9.41 3.24
N ASP A 293 8.17 -9.59 2.77
CA ASP A 293 8.78 -8.70 1.78
C ASP A 293 8.04 -8.78 0.44
N GLU A 294 7.57 -9.98 0.06
CA GLU A 294 6.73 -10.19 -1.14
C GLU A 294 5.36 -9.49 -1.03
N LEU A 295 4.73 -9.53 0.16
CA LEU A 295 3.49 -8.81 0.44
C LEU A 295 3.68 -7.28 0.33
N ILE A 296 4.75 -6.75 0.93
CA ILE A 296 5.09 -5.31 0.83
C ILE A 296 5.44 -4.92 -0.61
N ARG A 297 6.14 -5.78 -1.36
CA ARG A 297 6.42 -5.56 -2.78
C ARG A 297 5.14 -5.40 -3.59
N ALA A 298 4.17 -6.28 -3.40
CA ALA A 298 2.87 -6.20 -4.08
C ALA A 298 2.08 -4.95 -3.65
N PHE A 299 2.09 -4.61 -2.35
CA PHE A 299 1.49 -3.39 -1.81
C PHE A 299 2.05 -2.11 -2.48
N VAL A 300 3.38 -1.99 -2.52
CA VAL A 300 4.09 -0.85 -3.14
C VAL A 300 3.80 -0.78 -4.64
N ASN A 301 3.76 -1.91 -5.34
CA ASN A 301 3.45 -1.94 -6.77
C ASN A 301 2.02 -1.45 -7.05
N ASN A 302 1.05 -1.87 -6.24
CA ASN A 302 -0.33 -1.40 -6.37
C ASN A 302 -0.43 0.11 -6.08
N ALA A 303 0.22 0.62 -5.04
CA ALA A 303 0.29 2.06 -4.78
C ALA A 303 0.92 2.83 -5.96
N ARG A 304 2.04 2.34 -6.52
CA ARG A 304 2.70 2.93 -7.70
C ARG A 304 1.77 2.94 -8.93
N ILE A 305 0.96 1.91 -9.13
CA ILE A 305 -0.03 1.88 -10.22
C ILE A 305 -1.08 2.97 -10.01
N LEU A 306 -1.61 3.14 -8.80
CA LEU A 306 -2.58 4.20 -8.50
C LEU A 306 -1.98 5.60 -8.71
N VAL A 307 -0.77 5.85 -8.19
CA VAL A 307 -0.05 7.12 -8.38
C VAL A 307 0.22 7.41 -9.87
N ARG A 308 0.55 6.38 -10.68
CA ARG A 308 0.77 6.55 -12.12
C ARG A 308 -0.49 6.95 -12.88
N ASN A 309 -1.65 6.53 -12.40
CA ASN A 309 -2.95 6.81 -13.02
C ASN A 309 -3.66 8.02 -12.40
N SER A 310 -2.94 8.86 -11.64
CA SER A 310 -3.49 10.08 -11.05
C SER A 310 -3.66 11.24 -12.05
N SER A 311 -3.35 11.02 -13.34
CA SER A 311 -3.29 12.07 -14.35
C SER A 311 -4.69 12.59 -14.70
N GLU A 312 -5.01 13.76 -14.15
CA GLU A 312 -6.00 14.75 -14.58
C GLU A 312 -5.86 15.93 -13.60
N GLY A 313 -4.78 16.71 -13.75
CA GLY A 313 -4.52 18.03 -13.15
C GLY A 313 -5.02 18.26 -11.72
N TRP A 314 -4.11 18.18 -10.74
CA TRP A 314 -4.37 18.74 -9.41
C TRP A 314 -4.59 20.26 -9.54
N GLN A 315 -5.78 20.74 -9.19
CA GLN A 315 -6.05 22.17 -9.01
C GLN A 315 -5.49 22.68 -7.68
#